data_AF-A0A0M9EAU9-F1
#
_entry.id   AF-A0A0M9EAU9-F1
#
_cell.length_a   1.000
_cell.length_b   1.000
_cell.length_c   1.000
_cell.angle_alpha   90.00
_cell.angle_beta   90.00
_cell.angle_gamma   90.00
#
_symmetry.space_group_name_H-M   'P 1'
#
loop_
_entity.id
_entity.type
_entity.pdbx_description
1 polymer ?
#
loop_
_entity_poly.entity_id
_entity_poly.type
_entity_poly.pdbx_seq_one_letter_code
_entity_poly.pdbx_strand_id
1 'polypeptide(L)'
;MNLWNIRLIASKKQIIFTTHSPMMLNYLEDDIALQSVIYIKNNDDTGITSACRFFETSEVKTKLEYMGPGEIYANIDLKELL
;
A
#
# COMPACT_ATOMS: atom_id res chain seq x y z
N MET A 1 -7.75 -13.10 -10.94
CA MET A 1 -6.85 -12.53 -9.94
C MET A 1 -7.43 -12.86 -8.56
N ASN A 2 -6.86 -13.83 -7.83
CA ASN A 2 -7.43 -14.37 -6.59
C ASN A 2 -6.98 -13.51 -5.40
N LEU A 3 -7.89 -12.72 -4.83
CA LEU A 3 -7.63 -11.83 -3.69
C LEU A 3 -7.60 -12.57 -2.33
N TRP A 4 -7.80 -13.89 -2.32
CA TRP A 4 -8.05 -14.68 -1.11
C TRP A 4 -6.80 -15.00 -0.25
N ASN A 5 -5.58 -14.71 -0.73
CA ASN A 5 -4.34 -14.99 0.00
C ASN A 5 -3.60 -13.70 0.38
N ILE A 6 -4.24 -12.91 1.25
CA ILE A 6 -3.64 -11.73 1.88
C ILE A 6 -3.44 -12.06 3.36
N ARG A 7 -2.27 -12.62 3.70
CA ARG A 7 -1.89 -12.92 5.09
C ARG A 7 -0.94 -11.83 5.57
N LEU A 8 -1.48 -10.88 6.33
CA LEU A 8 -0.80 -9.62 6.62
C LEU A 8 0.07 -9.66 7.89
N ILE A 9 -0.29 -10.43 8.92
CA ILE A 9 0.48 -10.63 10.17
C ILE A 9 0.13 -12.03 10.72
N ALA A 10 1.08 -12.72 11.33
CA ALA A 10 0.87 -14.01 12.00
C ALA A 10 0.12 -13.87 13.34
N SER A 11 -1.10 -13.35 13.30
CA SER A 11 -2.03 -13.30 14.42
C SER A 11 -3.22 -14.23 14.16
N LYS A 12 -3.82 -14.80 15.21
CA LYS A 12 -5.13 -15.50 15.08
C LYS A 12 -6.25 -14.54 14.64
N LYS A 13 -6.00 -13.23 14.67
CA LYS A 13 -6.94 -12.17 14.29
C LYS A 13 -6.35 -11.37 13.13
N GLN A 14 -7.11 -11.24 12.04
CA GLN A 14 -6.80 -10.32 10.97
C GLN A 14 -7.40 -8.94 11.31
N ILE A 15 -6.58 -7.89 11.21
CA ILE A 15 -7.01 -6.50 11.45
C ILE A 15 -6.96 -5.79 10.11
N ILE A 16 -8.07 -5.15 9.74
CA ILE A 16 -8.18 -4.29 8.57
C ILE A 16 -8.51 -2.90 9.07
N PHE A 17 -7.75 -1.92 8.61
CA PHE A 17 -8.01 -0.51 8.85
C PHE A 17 -7.80 0.27 7.56
N THR A 18 -8.41 1.44 7.48
CA THR A 18 -8.20 2.39 6.39
C THR A 18 -7.65 3.68 6.98
N THR A 19 -6.72 4.31 6.26
CA THR A 19 -6.08 5.54 6.69
C THR A 19 -5.63 6.33 5.47
N HIS A 20 -5.67 7.65 5.59
CA HIS A 20 -4.99 8.56 4.66
C HIS A 20 -3.60 8.97 5.19
N SER A 21 -3.26 8.59 6.42
CA SER A 21 -1.99 8.92 7.06
C SER A 21 -0.94 7.82 6.83
N PRO A 22 0.24 8.14 6.25
CA PRO A 22 1.36 7.21 6.12
C PRO A 22 1.92 6.72 7.44
N MET A 23 1.69 7.47 8.53
CA MET A 23 2.36 7.24 9.80
C MET A 23 2.07 5.87 10.40
N MET A 24 0.99 5.21 9.96
CA MET A 24 0.70 3.81 10.33
C MET A 24 1.80 2.84 9.88
N LEU A 25 2.50 3.12 8.78
CA LEU A 25 3.59 2.26 8.29
C LEU A 25 4.77 2.22 9.27
N ASN A 26 4.99 3.27 10.06
CA ASN A 26 6.05 3.32 11.06
C ASN A 26 5.84 2.34 12.24
N TYR A 27 4.65 1.76 12.36
CA TYR A 27 4.31 0.78 13.40
C TYR A 27 4.27 -0.65 12.87
N LEU A 28 4.58 -0.85 11.59
CA LEU A 28 4.65 -2.16 10.96
C LEU A 28 6.12 -2.52 10.71
N GLU A 29 6.45 -3.80 10.83
CA GLU A 29 7.71 -4.32 10.29
C GLU A 29 7.70 -4.17 8.76
N ASP A 30 8.86 -3.93 8.16
CA ASP A 30 8.97 -3.59 6.73
C ASP A 30 8.39 -4.69 5.83
N ASP A 31 8.67 -5.96 6.11
CA ASP A 31 8.15 -7.10 5.36
C ASP A 31 6.61 -7.21 5.45
N ILE A 32 6.06 -6.92 6.62
CA ILE A 32 4.63 -6.81 6.85
C ILE A 32 4.04 -5.66 6.05
N ALA A 33 4.65 -4.47 6.08
CA ALA A 33 4.19 -3.32 5.31
C ALA A 33 4.19 -3.62 3.81
N LEU A 34 5.27 -4.18 3.29
CA LEU A 34 5.43 -4.55 1.88
C LEU A 34 4.33 -5.49 1.37
N GLN A 35 3.84 -6.39 2.22
CA GLN A 35 2.80 -7.37 1.86
C GLN A 35 1.37 -6.90 2.17
N SER A 36 1.20 -5.85 2.99
CA SER A 36 -0.10 -5.53 3.60
C SER A 36 -0.81 -4.29 3.11
N VAL A 37 -0.12 -3.41 2.40
CA VAL A 37 -0.72 -2.14 1.97
C VAL A 37 -1.46 -2.30 0.65
N ILE A 38 -2.78 -2.17 0.73
CA ILE A 38 -3.67 -2.03 -0.44
C ILE A 38 -3.97 -0.55 -0.65
N TYR A 39 -3.62 -0.05 -1.82
CA TYR A 39 -3.96 1.31 -2.23
C TYR A 39 -5.31 1.29 -2.96
N ILE A 40 -6.25 2.11 -2.49
CA ILE A 40 -7.57 2.29 -3.09
C ILE A 40 -7.58 3.65 -3.77
N LYS A 41 -7.93 3.69 -5.05
CA LYS A 41 -8.04 4.92 -5.82
C LYS A 41 -9.36 5.02 -6.56
N ASN A 42 -9.86 6.24 -6.68
CA ASN A 42 -10.98 6.58 -7.55
C ASN A 42 -10.43 7.30 -8.77
N ASN A 43 -10.87 6.89 -9.95
CA ASN A 43 -10.60 7.64 -11.17
C ASN A 43 -11.67 8.74 -11.31
N ASP A 44 -11.26 10.00 -11.22
CA ASP A 44 -12.18 11.14 -11.22
C ASP A 44 -12.96 11.28 -12.54
N ASP A 45 -12.40 10.87 -13.68
CA ASP A 45 -13.04 10.98 -15.00
C ASP A 45 -14.13 9.93 -15.22
N THR A 46 -13.90 8.70 -14.76
CA THR A 46 -14.78 7.54 -15.00
C THR A 46 -15.64 7.19 -13.78
N GLY A 47 -15.28 7.69 -12.60
CA GLY A 47 -15.89 7.32 -11.32
C GLY A 47 -15.58 5.90 -10.85
N ILE A 48 -14.68 5.18 -11.53
CA ILE A 48 -14.36 3.79 -11.21
C ILE A 48 -13.39 3.74 -10.03
N THR A 49 -13.78 3.01 -8.98
CA THR A 49 -12.90 2.64 -7.86
C THR A 49 -12.08 1.41 -8.23
N SER A 50 -10.78 1.46 -7.95
CA SER A 50 -9.86 0.34 -8.13
C SER A 50 -8.96 0.17 -6.91
N ALA A 51 -8.38 -1.03 -6.79
CA ALA A 51 -7.44 -1.37 -5.72
C ALA A 51 -6.22 -2.08 -6.30
N CYS A 52 -5.05 -1.73 -5.80
CA CYS A 52 -3.78 -2.39 -6.14
C CYS A 52 -2.91 -2.58 -4.89
N ARG A 53 -1.92 -3.47 -4.98
CA ARG A 53 -0.89 -3.61 -3.95
C ARG A 53 0.11 -2.46 -4.11
N PHE A 54 0.19 -1.59 -3.10
CA PHE A 54 0.93 -0.33 -3.20
C PHE A 54 2.39 -0.55 -3.58
N PHE A 55 3.07 -1.45 -2.86
CA PHE A 55 4.48 -1.77 -3.07
C PHE A 55 4.78 -2.64 -4.30
N GLU A 56 3.75 -3.09 -5.02
CA GLU A 56 3.93 -3.86 -6.25
C GLU A 56 3.84 -3.01 -7.52
N THR A 57 3.42 -1.74 -7.40
CA THR A 57 3.38 -0.79 -8.52
C THR A 57 4.78 -0.47 -9.01
N SER A 58 4.93 -0.24 -10.31
CA SER A 58 6.24 -0.04 -10.95
C SER A 58 7.00 1.14 -10.36
N GLU A 59 6.31 2.26 -10.12
CA GLU A 59 6.91 3.47 -9.56
C GLU A 59 7.41 3.26 -8.12
N VAL A 60 6.58 2.63 -7.27
CA VAL A 60 6.95 2.37 -5.87
C VAL A 60 8.10 1.37 -5.79
N LYS A 61 8.11 0.33 -6.64
CA LYS A 61 9.22 -0.63 -6.72
C LYS A 61 10.56 0.04 -6.99
N THR A 62 10.60 1.00 -7.90
CA THR A 62 11.84 1.75 -8.19
C THR A 62 12.29 2.58 -6.99
N LYS A 63 11.36 3.21 -6.25
CA LYS A 63 11.70 4.00 -5.06
C LYS A 63 12.16 3.13 -3.87
N LEU A 64 11.66 1.91 -3.76
CA LEU A 64 12.09 0.93 -2.74
C LEU A 64 13.57 0.54 -2.85
N GLU A 65 14.22 0.78 -3.98
CA GLU A 65 15.66 0.51 -4.13
C GLU A 65 16.54 1.40 -3.25
N TYR A 66 16.03 2.57 -2.84
CA TYR A 66 16.80 3.57 -2.08
C TYR A 66 15.99 4.28 -0.98
N MET A 67 14.75 3.88 -0.71
CA MET A 67 13.88 4.44 0.34
C MET A 67 13.16 3.35 1.13
N GLY A 68 12.95 3.59 2.42
CA GLY A 68 12.14 2.71 3.27
C GLY A 68 10.63 2.82 2.97
N PRO A 69 9.81 1.81 3.33
CA PRO A 69 8.38 1.81 3.04
C PRO A 69 7.62 2.98 3.68
N GLY A 70 8.00 3.41 4.88
CA GLY A 70 7.43 4.59 5.54
C GLY A 70 7.78 5.91 4.85
N GLU A 71 8.97 6.00 4.24
CA GLU A 71 9.44 7.20 3.54
C GLU A 71 8.78 7.36 2.18
N ILE A 72 8.54 6.26 1.46
CA ILE A 72 7.95 6.29 0.12
C ILE A 72 6.58 6.93 0.13
N TYR A 73 5.69 6.51 1.02
CA TYR A 73 4.32 7.04 1.03
C TYR A 73 4.29 8.54 1.33
N ALA A 74 5.23 9.04 2.16
CA ALA A 74 5.34 10.47 2.46
C ALA A 74 5.90 11.29 1.28
N ASN A 75 6.59 10.67 0.33
CA ASN A 75 7.33 11.33 -0.76
C ASN A 75 6.82 10.95 -2.16
N ILE A 76 5.62 10.38 -2.26
CA ILE A 76 4.97 10.07 -3.54
C ILE A 76 3.74 10.95 -3.70
N ASP A 77 3.52 11.47 -4.91
CA ASP A 77 2.22 12.02 -5.25
C ASP A 77 1.29 10.84 -5.56
N LEU A 78 0.37 10.56 -4.64
CA LEU A 78 -0.61 9.48 -4.75
C LEU A 78 -1.54 9.64 -5.98
N LYS A 79 -1.62 10.84 -6.57
CA LYS A 79 -2.34 11.09 -7.83
C LYS A 79 -1.56 10.64 -9.06
N GLU A 80 -0.22 10.61 -8.99
CA GLU A 80 0.65 10.19 -10.09
C GLU A 80 0.81 8.67 -10.19
N LEU A 81 0.35 7.93 -9.17
CA LEU A 81 0.33 6.47 -9.11
C LEU A 81 -0.70 5.86 -10.08
N LEU A 82 -0.30 5.82 -11.37
CA LEU A 82 -1.05 5.30 -12.52
C LEU A 82 -1.06 3.76 -12.58
#